data_AF-A0A496ZPK7-F1
#
_entry.id   AF-A0A496ZPK7-F1
#
_cell.length_a   1.000
_cell.length_b   1.000
_cell.length_c   1.000
_cell.angle_alpha   90.00
_cell.angle_beta   90.00
_cell.angle_gamma   90.00
#
_symmetry.space_group_name_H-M   'P 1'
#
loop_
_entity.id
_entity.type
_entity.pdbx_description
1 polymer ?
#
loop_
_entity_poly.entity_id
_entity_poly.type
_entity_poly.pdbx_seq_one_letter_code
_entity_poly.pdbx_strand_id
1 'polypeptide(L)'
;MKRRIIVLTIAMIVLSISLFAENSFDETMSKITLEYLKIKDTLASDKTDNVIKNAKAILVLVKELDAGNLTGEHKDHFQKIPEKIAVSANELSEAKKIKGMRKAFNDLSKPMAMWATIVKPAGINVAYCSMNPGSWLQTGIEIRNPYYGASMLKCGEIVSVGAKATEEHVCDENCKH
;
A
#
# COMPACT_ATOMS: atom_id res chain seq x y z
N MET A 1 66.02 18.90 0.50
CA MET A 1 65.44 18.16 -0.64
C MET A 1 65.25 16.71 -0.20
N LYS A 2 64.01 16.26 0.04
CA LYS A 2 63.22 15.37 -0.87
C LYS A 2 64.00 14.07 -1.17
N ARG A 3 63.60 12.86 -0.77
CA ARG A 3 62.27 12.23 -0.91
C ARG A 3 62.11 10.99 -0.01
N ARG A 4 60.89 10.82 0.50
CA ARG A 4 60.28 9.61 1.07
C ARG A 4 59.98 8.58 -0.03
N ILE A 5 59.62 7.35 0.37
CA ILE A 5 58.51 6.47 -0.11
C ILE A 5 58.88 5.06 0.38
N ILE A 6 58.52 4.64 1.61
CA ILE A 6 57.22 4.18 2.15
C ILE A 6 56.62 2.99 1.40
N VAL A 7 56.47 1.93 2.19
CA VAL A 7 56.30 0.51 1.90
C VAL A 7 54.92 0.17 1.31
N LEU A 8 54.96 -0.79 0.39
CA LEU A 8 53.85 -1.57 -0.14
C LEU A 8 53.04 -2.26 0.96
N THR A 9 51.79 -1.84 1.19
CA THR A 9 50.72 -2.73 1.68
C THR A 9 49.38 -2.23 1.14
N ILE A 10 48.93 -2.77 0.02
CA ILE A 10 47.54 -2.65 -0.43
C ILE A 10 46.81 -3.87 0.14
N ALA A 11 46.26 -3.71 1.34
CA ALA A 11 45.20 -4.58 1.80
C ALA A 11 43.94 -4.22 1.01
N MET A 12 43.56 -5.08 0.06
CA MET A 12 42.22 -5.03 -0.52
C MET A 12 41.22 -5.42 0.57
N ILE A 13 40.73 -4.41 1.28
CA ILE A 13 39.47 -4.49 2.01
C ILE A 13 38.39 -4.52 0.93
N VAL A 14 38.02 -5.72 0.48
CA VAL A 14 36.74 -5.91 -0.19
C VAL A 14 35.68 -5.78 0.89
N LEU A 15 35.30 -4.53 1.16
CA LEU A 15 34.10 -4.22 1.93
C LEU A 15 32.93 -4.59 1.01
N SER A 16 32.55 -5.86 1.00
CA SER A 16 31.28 -6.31 0.45
C SER A 16 30.18 -5.74 1.33
N ILE A 17 29.87 -4.46 1.10
CA ILE A 17 28.60 -3.88 1.51
C ILE A 17 27.58 -4.60 0.64
N SER A 18 27.01 -5.69 1.18
CA SER A 18 25.74 -6.17 0.69
C SER A 18 24.75 -5.02 0.89
N LEU A 19 24.50 -4.27 -0.18
CA LEU A 19 23.38 -3.35 -0.28
C LEU A 19 22.11 -4.21 -0.26
N PHE A 20 21.70 -4.67 0.93
CA PHE A 20 20.34 -5.12 1.11
C PHE A 20 19.49 -3.86 0.97
N ALA A 21 18.82 -3.71 -0.17
CA ALA A 21 17.71 -2.78 -0.28
C ALA A 21 16.63 -3.28 0.67
N GLU A 22 16.64 -2.81 1.91
CA GLU A 22 15.47 -2.95 2.78
C GLU A 22 14.38 -2.08 2.15
N ASN A 23 13.40 -2.73 1.50
CA ASN A 23 12.19 -2.03 1.06
C ASN A 23 11.54 -1.45 2.32
N SER A 24 11.36 -0.13 2.36
CA SER A 24 10.67 0.50 3.48
C SER A 24 9.24 -0.05 3.60
N PHE A 25 8.68 -0.06 4.81
CA PHE A 25 7.31 -0.51 5.04
C PHE A 25 6.31 0.17 4.10
N ASP A 26 6.46 1.49 3.88
CA ASP A 26 5.58 2.26 3.01
C ASP A 26 5.75 1.92 1.52
N GLU A 27 6.97 1.57 1.08
CA GLU A 27 7.21 1.09 -0.29
C GLU A 27 6.49 -0.25 -0.53
N THR A 28 6.60 -1.19 0.42
CA THR A 28 5.91 -2.48 0.33
C THR A 28 4.39 -2.31 0.42
N MET A 29 3.89 -1.44 1.30
CA MET A 29 2.47 -1.07 1.35
C MET A 29 1.98 -0.44 0.04
N SER A 30 2.82 0.35 -0.63
CA SER A 30 2.51 0.92 -1.95
C SER A 30 2.34 -0.18 -3.01
N LYS A 31 3.26 -1.16 -3.05
CA LYS A 31 3.15 -2.34 -3.94
C LYS A 31 1.87 -3.15 -3.66
N ILE A 32 1.54 -3.36 -2.39
CA ILE A 32 0.29 -4.05 -1.98
C ILE A 32 -0.94 -3.24 -2.42
N THR A 33 -0.90 -1.91 -2.27
CA THR A 33 -1.99 -1.02 -2.66
C THR A 33 -2.27 -1.11 -4.16
N LEU A 34 -1.25 -1.22 -5.00
CA LEU A 34 -1.44 -1.41 -6.45
C LEU A 34 -2.19 -2.70 -6.78
N GLU A 35 -1.85 -3.82 -6.15
CA GLU A 35 -2.57 -5.08 -6.35
C GLU A 35 -3.99 -5.04 -5.76
N TYR A 36 -4.15 -4.40 -4.61
CA TYR A 36 -5.45 -4.17 -3.97
C TYR A 36 -6.39 -3.37 -4.88
N LEU A 37 -5.91 -2.30 -5.52
CA LEU A 37 -6.73 -1.45 -6.39
C LEU A 37 -7.22 -2.21 -7.63
N LYS A 38 -6.40 -3.10 -8.20
CA LYS A 38 -6.83 -3.98 -9.30
C LYS A 38 -7.98 -4.89 -8.89
N ILE A 39 -7.92 -5.46 -7.69
CA ILE A 39 -9.01 -6.28 -7.13
C ILE A 39 -10.26 -5.43 -6.95
N LYS A 40 -10.12 -4.25 -6.32
CA LYS A 40 -11.20 -3.30 -6.09
C LYS A 40 -11.95 -2.96 -7.38
N ASP A 41 -11.24 -2.57 -8.43
CA ASP A 41 -11.86 -2.15 -9.70
C ASP A 41 -12.54 -3.31 -10.43
N THR A 42 -11.96 -4.50 -10.32
CA THR A 42 -12.53 -5.72 -10.89
C THR A 42 -13.86 -6.07 -10.20
N LEU A 43 -13.88 -6.07 -8.86
CA LEU A 43 -15.09 -6.37 -8.08
C LEU A 43 -16.17 -5.29 -8.22
N ALA A 44 -15.78 -4.02 -8.33
CA ALA A 44 -16.69 -2.91 -8.64
C ALA A 44 -17.32 -3.04 -10.03
N SER A 45 -16.67 -3.79 -10.94
CA SER A 45 -17.18 -4.03 -12.29
C SER A 45 -17.92 -5.38 -12.42
N ASP A 46 -18.31 -5.99 -11.29
CA ASP A 46 -18.95 -7.32 -11.21
C ASP A 46 -18.15 -8.46 -11.85
N LYS A 47 -16.83 -8.27 -11.99
CA LYS A 47 -15.91 -9.26 -12.56
C LYS A 47 -15.16 -10.00 -11.47
N THR A 48 -14.54 -11.12 -11.86
CA THR A 48 -13.69 -11.92 -10.97
C THR A 48 -12.31 -12.23 -11.57
N ASP A 49 -12.08 -11.76 -12.80
CA ASP A 49 -10.84 -11.96 -13.54
C ASP A 49 -9.65 -11.47 -12.74
N ASN A 50 -8.63 -12.32 -12.58
CA ASN A 50 -7.40 -12.01 -11.86
C ASN A 50 -7.54 -11.66 -10.37
N VAL A 51 -8.73 -11.68 -9.76
CA VAL A 51 -8.89 -11.39 -8.31
C VAL A 51 -8.01 -12.33 -7.48
N ILE A 52 -8.08 -13.63 -7.74
CA ILE A 52 -7.27 -14.64 -7.04
C ILE A 52 -5.77 -14.42 -7.31
N LYS A 53 -5.40 -14.07 -8.55
CA LYS A 53 -4.00 -13.81 -8.93
C LYS A 53 -3.44 -12.63 -8.14
N ASN A 54 -4.16 -11.51 -8.09
CA ASN A 54 -3.73 -10.31 -7.38
C ASN A 54 -3.72 -10.54 -5.86
N ALA A 55 -4.68 -11.32 -5.32
CA ALA A 55 -4.68 -11.71 -3.90
C ALA A 55 -3.43 -12.54 -3.54
N LYS A 56 -3.01 -13.46 -4.42
CA LYS A 56 -1.77 -14.21 -4.25
C LYS A 56 -0.52 -13.32 -4.36
N ALA A 57 -0.54 -12.29 -5.20
CA ALA A 57 0.53 -11.31 -5.25
C ALA A 57 0.64 -10.53 -3.92
N ILE A 58 -0.49 -10.13 -3.32
CA ILE A 58 -0.52 -9.53 -1.98
C ILE A 58 0.06 -10.49 -0.94
N LEU A 59 -0.26 -11.79 -0.98
CA LEU A 59 0.32 -12.79 -0.07
C LEU A 59 1.84 -12.95 -0.19
N VAL A 60 2.42 -12.66 -1.35
CA VAL A 60 3.88 -12.64 -1.51
C VAL A 60 4.44 -11.37 -0.88
N LEU A 61 3.90 -10.21 -1.26
CA LEU A 61 4.36 -8.90 -0.80
C LEU A 61 4.23 -8.71 0.71
N VAL A 62 3.16 -9.21 1.33
CA VAL A 62 2.91 -9.05 2.77
C VAL A 62 3.98 -9.73 3.63
N LYS A 63 4.71 -10.72 3.08
CA LYS A 63 5.84 -11.37 3.79
C LYS A 63 7.06 -10.46 3.91
N GLU A 64 7.14 -9.43 3.08
CA GLU A 64 8.18 -8.41 3.10
C GLU A 64 7.82 -7.21 4.00
N LEU A 65 6.60 -7.18 4.56
CA LEU A 65 6.20 -6.12 5.50
C LEU A 65 6.77 -6.40 6.89
N ASP A 66 7.86 -5.70 7.22
CA ASP A 66 8.39 -5.68 8.57
C ASP A 66 7.77 -4.54 9.39
N ALA A 67 6.78 -4.87 10.21
CA ALA A 67 6.20 -3.94 11.17
C ALA A 67 6.95 -3.89 12.51
N GLY A 68 7.92 -4.79 12.75
CA GLY A 68 8.65 -4.91 14.02
C GLY A 68 9.69 -3.81 14.22
N ASN A 69 10.25 -3.31 13.12
CA ASN A 69 11.26 -2.25 13.12
C ASN A 69 10.68 -0.83 12.91
N LEU A 70 9.35 -0.68 12.94
CA LEU A 70 8.72 0.61 12.77
C LEU A 70 8.98 1.55 13.95
N THR A 71 9.25 2.81 13.63
CA THR A 71 9.44 3.91 14.59
C THR A 71 8.37 4.98 14.38
N GLY A 72 8.25 5.92 15.33
CA GLY A 72 7.28 7.01 15.26
C GLY A 72 5.99 6.79 16.05
N GLU A 73 5.14 7.81 16.04
CA GLU A 73 3.96 7.94 16.90
C GLU A 73 2.90 6.84 16.67
N HIS A 74 2.80 6.33 15.45
CA HIS A 74 1.73 5.40 15.05
C HIS A 74 2.18 3.94 14.88
N LYS A 75 3.43 3.61 15.25
CA LYS A 75 4.01 2.26 15.02
C LYS A 75 3.13 1.12 15.57
N ASP A 76 2.50 1.33 16.73
CA ASP A 76 1.71 0.31 17.40
C ASP A 76 0.40 0.01 16.65
N HIS A 77 -0.11 0.98 15.88
CA HIS A 77 -1.26 0.75 15.00
C HIS A 77 -0.90 -0.17 13.82
N PHE A 78 0.38 -0.23 13.43
CA PHE A 78 0.83 -0.96 12.24
C PHE A 78 1.27 -2.40 12.53
N GLN A 79 1.55 -2.76 13.79
CA GLN A 79 2.03 -4.10 14.18
C GLN A 79 1.15 -5.25 13.67
N LYS A 80 -0.18 -5.08 13.65
CA LYS A 80 -1.13 -6.13 13.20
C LYS A 80 -1.51 -6.03 11.72
N ILE A 81 -1.01 -5.03 10.99
CA ILE A 81 -1.34 -4.87 9.56
C ILE A 81 -0.88 -6.08 8.74
N PRO A 82 0.39 -6.55 8.85
CA PRO A 82 0.86 -7.65 8.03
C PRO A 82 0.02 -8.92 8.23
N GLU A 83 -0.25 -9.29 9.48
CA GLU A 83 -1.08 -10.45 9.82
C GLU A 83 -2.50 -10.34 9.22
N LYS A 84 -3.15 -9.18 9.40
CA LYS A 84 -4.53 -8.97 8.92
C LYS A 84 -4.60 -8.97 7.39
N ILE A 85 -3.62 -8.38 6.70
CA ILE A 85 -3.52 -8.42 5.24
C ILE A 85 -3.30 -9.87 4.79
N ALA A 86 -2.41 -10.61 5.43
CA ALA A 86 -2.11 -12.00 5.05
C ALA A 86 -3.33 -12.91 5.19
N VAL A 87 -4.06 -12.85 6.32
CA VAL A 87 -5.26 -13.66 6.56
C VAL A 87 -6.33 -13.37 5.50
N SER A 88 -6.68 -12.09 5.31
CA SER A 88 -7.75 -11.71 4.38
C SER A 88 -7.38 -11.91 2.90
N ALA A 89 -6.12 -11.71 2.53
CA ALA A 89 -5.63 -12.05 1.20
C ALA A 89 -5.65 -13.56 0.95
N ASN A 90 -5.38 -14.38 1.98
CA ASN A 90 -5.52 -15.84 1.88
C ASN A 90 -6.96 -16.25 1.63
N GLU A 91 -7.89 -15.76 2.46
CA GLU A 91 -9.33 -16.02 2.27
C GLU A 91 -9.81 -15.59 0.88
N LEU A 92 -9.34 -14.45 0.40
CA LEU A 92 -9.68 -13.95 -0.94
C LEU A 92 -9.12 -14.84 -2.05
N SER A 93 -7.91 -15.38 -1.86
CA SER A 93 -7.27 -16.29 -2.82
C SER A 93 -7.95 -17.66 -2.92
N GLU A 94 -8.68 -18.06 -1.88
CA GLU A 94 -9.42 -19.33 -1.79
C GLU A 94 -10.91 -19.17 -2.18
N ALA A 95 -11.40 -17.94 -2.28
CA ALA A 95 -12.79 -17.65 -2.59
C ALA A 95 -13.18 -18.11 -4.00
N LYS A 96 -14.29 -18.87 -4.10
CA LYS A 96 -14.77 -19.45 -5.37
C LYS A 96 -15.80 -18.60 -6.12
N LYS A 97 -16.54 -17.75 -5.40
CA LYS A 97 -17.68 -16.97 -5.94
C LYS A 97 -17.52 -15.50 -5.57
N ILE A 98 -18.04 -14.61 -6.42
CA ILE A 98 -17.93 -13.16 -6.23
C ILE A 98 -18.43 -12.68 -4.86
N LYS A 99 -19.49 -13.28 -4.30
CA LYS A 99 -19.98 -12.96 -2.95
C LYS A 99 -18.91 -13.24 -1.88
N GLY A 100 -18.21 -14.37 -1.98
CA GLY A 100 -17.10 -14.71 -1.09
C GLY A 100 -15.91 -13.78 -1.28
N MET A 101 -15.58 -13.45 -2.53
CA MET A 101 -14.50 -12.51 -2.85
C MET A 101 -14.78 -11.12 -2.27
N ARG A 102 -16.01 -10.61 -2.38
CA ARG A 102 -16.41 -9.32 -1.80
C ARG A 102 -16.33 -9.30 -0.28
N LYS A 103 -16.71 -10.40 0.37
CA LYS A 103 -16.57 -10.52 1.83
C LYS A 103 -15.10 -10.47 2.24
N ALA A 104 -14.25 -11.33 1.66
CA ALA A 104 -12.83 -11.36 1.98
C ALA A 104 -12.13 -10.03 1.62
N PHE A 105 -12.54 -9.39 0.52
CA PHE A 105 -12.05 -8.07 0.14
C PHE A 105 -12.46 -6.96 1.13
N ASN A 106 -13.67 -7.02 1.69
CA ASN A 106 -14.07 -6.11 2.78
C ASN A 106 -13.18 -6.29 4.01
N ASP A 107 -12.86 -7.53 4.37
CA ASP A 107 -11.95 -7.84 5.47
C ASP A 107 -10.52 -7.34 5.19
N LEU A 108 -10.04 -7.49 3.95
CA LEU A 108 -8.76 -6.93 3.48
C LEU A 108 -8.74 -5.40 3.48
N SER A 109 -9.87 -4.75 3.22
CA SER A 109 -9.95 -3.29 3.14
C SER A 109 -9.78 -2.60 4.49
N LYS A 110 -10.06 -3.30 5.60
CA LYS A 110 -9.95 -2.74 6.95
C LYS A 110 -8.51 -2.32 7.32
N PRO A 111 -7.49 -3.19 7.25
CA PRO A 111 -6.10 -2.78 7.53
C PRO A 111 -5.59 -1.76 6.50
N MET A 112 -5.99 -1.87 5.24
CA MET A 112 -5.61 -0.94 4.17
C MET A 112 -6.14 0.48 4.42
N ALA A 113 -7.42 0.61 4.78
CA ALA A 113 -8.05 1.89 5.10
C ALA A 113 -7.46 2.52 6.38
N MET A 114 -7.14 1.70 7.39
CA MET A 114 -6.48 2.17 8.62
C MET A 114 -5.11 2.79 8.29
N TRP A 115 -4.27 2.08 7.52
CA TRP A 115 -2.98 2.61 7.08
C TRP A 115 -3.13 3.90 6.27
N ALA A 116 -3.98 3.91 5.25
CA ALA A 116 -4.14 5.06 4.37
C ALA A 116 -4.73 6.29 5.09
N THR A 117 -5.51 6.10 6.15
CA THR A 117 -6.04 7.21 6.96
C THR A 117 -4.93 7.91 7.76
N ILE A 118 -3.95 7.13 8.26
CA ILE A 118 -2.83 7.63 9.03
C ILE A 118 -1.75 8.21 8.11
N VAL A 119 -1.31 7.43 7.12
CA VAL A 119 -0.17 7.77 6.25
C VAL A 119 -0.54 8.75 5.15
N LYS A 120 -1.82 8.78 4.73
CA LYS A 120 -2.33 9.61 3.62
C LYS A 120 -1.47 9.51 2.36
N PRO A 121 -1.25 8.30 1.80
CA PRO A 121 -0.45 8.12 0.59
C PRO A 121 -1.00 8.95 -0.57
N ALA A 122 -0.09 9.50 -1.37
CA ALA A 122 -0.46 10.42 -2.44
C ALA A 122 -1.40 9.76 -3.46
N GLY A 123 -2.48 10.47 -3.82
CA GLY A 123 -3.45 10.01 -4.83
C GLY A 123 -4.37 8.86 -4.40
N ILE A 124 -4.29 8.42 -3.13
CA ILE A 124 -5.14 7.36 -2.58
C ILE A 124 -6.16 7.95 -1.62
N ASN A 125 -7.44 7.75 -1.93
CA ASN A 125 -8.55 8.18 -1.09
C ASN A 125 -9.15 6.99 -0.35
N VAL A 126 -9.70 7.24 0.83
CA VAL A 126 -10.54 6.29 1.56
C VAL A 126 -11.99 6.65 1.32
N ALA A 127 -12.75 5.71 0.77
CA ALA A 127 -14.20 5.81 0.60
C ALA A 127 -14.92 4.92 1.63
N TYR A 128 -16.17 5.23 1.94
CA TYR A 128 -17.03 4.48 2.86
C TYR A 128 -18.48 4.42 2.35
N CYS A 129 -19.17 3.30 2.51
CA CYS A 129 -20.62 3.17 2.22
C CYS A 129 -21.34 2.76 3.51
N SER A 130 -22.26 3.59 3.98
CA SER A 130 -23.02 3.37 5.22
C SER A 130 -24.06 2.25 5.12
N MET A 131 -24.54 1.93 3.91
CA MET A 131 -25.51 0.85 3.67
C MET A 131 -24.92 -0.55 3.85
N ASN A 132 -23.64 -0.73 3.51
CA ASN A 132 -22.86 -1.91 3.85
C ASN A 132 -21.59 -1.45 4.54
N PRO A 133 -21.64 -1.28 5.88
CA PRO A 133 -20.57 -0.67 6.64
C PRO A 133 -19.20 -1.23 6.25
N GLY A 134 -18.40 -0.39 5.57
CA GLY A 134 -17.12 -0.80 5.01
C GLY A 134 -16.44 0.32 4.27
N SER A 135 -15.15 0.49 4.55
CA SER A 135 -14.27 1.43 3.84
C SER A 135 -13.45 0.72 2.77
N TRP A 136 -13.05 1.40 1.70
CA TRP A 136 -12.10 0.88 0.71
C TRP A 136 -11.17 1.99 0.20
N LEU A 137 -10.04 1.59 -0.40
CA LEU A 137 -9.15 2.53 -1.07
C LEU A 137 -9.54 2.67 -2.54
N GLN A 138 -9.47 3.90 -3.06
CA GLN A 138 -9.58 4.16 -4.49
C GLN A 138 -8.76 5.38 -4.92
N THR A 139 -8.50 5.47 -6.21
CA THR A 139 -7.96 6.65 -6.87
C THR A 139 -9.09 7.54 -7.36
N GLY A 140 -8.91 8.86 -7.29
CA GLY A 140 -9.92 9.82 -7.73
C GLY A 140 -11.14 9.90 -6.82
N ILE A 141 -12.10 10.74 -7.22
CA ILE A 141 -13.27 11.09 -6.40
C ILE A 141 -14.55 10.35 -6.83
N GLU A 142 -14.57 9.74 -8.01
CA GLU A 142 -15.73 8.99 -8.48
C GLU A 142 -15.88 7.69 -7.69
N ILE A 143 -17.00 7.57 -6.96
CA ILE A 143 -17.29 6.40 -6.11
C ILE A 143 -17.51 5.16 -6.99
N ARG A 144 -16.71 4.13 -6.73
CA ARG A 144 -16.82 2.81 -7.36
C ARG A 144 -16.82 1.71 -6.30
N ASN A 145 -18.02 1.39 -5.80
CA ASN A 145 -18.24 0.48 -4.69
C ASN A 145 -17.93 -0.99 -5.07
N PRO A 146 -16.88 -1.61 -4.49
CA PRO A 146 -16.49 -2.99 -4.81
C PRO A 146 -17.41 -4.04 -4.16
N TYR A 147 -18.19 -3.66 -3.14
CA TYR A 147 -19.04 -4.57 -2.37
C TYR A 147 -20.37 -4.89 -3.05
N TYR A 148 -20.85 -3.99 -3.90
CA TYR A 148 -22.12 -4.17 -4.60
C TYR A 148 -22.03 -4.12 -6.12
N GLY A 149 -20.89 -3.70 -6.68
CA GLY A 149 -20.72 -3.62 -8.13
C GLY A 149 -21.77 -2.70 -8.77
N ALA A 150 -22.27 -3.06 -9.95
CA ALA A 150 -23.20 -2.26 -10.72
C ALA A 150 -24.50 -1.95 -9.95
N SER A 151 -24.95 -2.81 -9.04
CA SER A 151 -26.19 -2.62 -8.29
C SER A 151 -26.17 -1.37 -7.40
N MET A 152 -25.00 -1.00 -6.85
CA MET A 152 -24.84 0.20 -6.02
C MET A 152 -23.47 0.84 -6.24
N LEU A 153 -23.04 0.95 -7.50
CA LEU A 153 -21.67 1.37 -7.84
C LEU A 153 -21.31 2.72 -7.25
N LYS A 154 -22.28 3.62 -7.15
CA LYS A 154 -22.14 4.97 -6.61
C LYS A 154 -22.52 5.09 -5.12
N CYS A 155 -22.80 3.98 -4.40
CA CYS A 155 -23.00 4.06 -2.94
C CYS A 155 -21.68 4.31 -2.25
N GLY A 156 -21.60 5.45 -1.58
CA GLY A 156 -20.54 5.79 -0.65
C GLY A 156 -20.09 7.23 -0.82
N GLU A 157 -19.12 7.61 0.00
CA GLU A 157 -18.53 8.94 0.03
C GLU A 157 -17.05 8.86 0.34
N ILE A 158 -16.29 9.88 -0.05
CA ILE A 158 -14.88 10.00 0.32
C ILE A 158 -14.81 10.53 1.75
N VAL A 159 -14.21 9.76 2.65
CA VAL A 159 -14.06 10.10 4.08
C VAL A 159 -12.64 10.53 4.45
N SER A 160 -11.65 10.18 3.63
CA SER A 160 -10.28 10.68 3.75
C SER A 160 -9.66 10.86 2.38
N VAL A 161 -9.00 12.00 2.17
CA VAL A 161 -8.27 12.32 0.95
C VAL A 161 -6.78 12.09 1.22
N GLY A 162 -6.10 11.39 0.31
CA GLY A 162 -4.65 11.21 0.36
C GLY A 162 -3.90 12.53 0.25
N ALA A 163 -2.59 12.52 0.50
CA ALA A 163 -1.76 13.69 0.26
C ALA A 163 -1.91 14.14 -1.20
N LYS A 164 -1.90 15.46 -1.42
CA LYS A 164 -1.69 15.98 -2.77
C LYS A 164 -0.31 15.51 -3.21
N ALA A 165 -0.19 14.96 -4.42
CA ALA A 165 1.13 14.86 -5.05
C ALA A 165 1.69 16.28 -5.02
N THR A 166 2.80 16.49 -4.33
CA THR A 166 3.47 17.77 -4.35
C THR A 166 3.83 18.02 -5.79
N GLU A 167 3.13 18.95 -6.46
CA GLU A 167 3.84 19.80 -7.40
C GLU A 167 5.02 20.33 -6.59
N GLU A 168 6.25 19.97 -7.01
CA GLU A 168 7.40 20.76 -6.64
C GLU A 168 7.00 22.20 -6.92
N HIS A 169 6.78 22.95 -5.84
CA HIS A 169 6.72 24.38 -5.94
C HIS A 169 8.15 24.77 -6.30
N VAL A 170 8.43 24.83 -7.60
CA VAL A 170 9.61 25.51 -8.12
C VAL A 170 9.43 26.95 -7.66
N CYS A 171 10.07 27.29 -6.55
CA CYS A 171 10.30 28.67 -6.20
C CYS A 171 11.26 29.22 -7.25
N ASP A 172 10.72 29.70 -8.36
CA ASP A 172 11.44 30.60 -9.25
C ASP A 172 11.95 31.78 -8.38
N GLU A 173 13.19 32.20 -8.61
CA GLU A 173 14.06 33.04 -7.76
C GLU A 173 13.55 34.46 -7.37
N ASN A 174 12.27 34.65 -6.99
CA ASN A 174 11.72 35.98 -6.71
C ASN A 174 10.72 36.07 -5.55
N CYS A 175 10.72 35.13 -4.59
CA CYS A 175 10.08 35.40 -3.29
C CYS A 175 10.93 36.36 -2.44
N LYS A 176 10.80 37.66 -2.69
CA LYS A 176 11.20 38.72 -1.76
C LYS A 176 10.08 38.99 -0.76
N HIS A 177 10.41 38.77 0.52
CA HIS A 177 9.85 39.31 1.78
C HIS A 177 8.34 39.24 2.00
#